data_AF-A0A5N0TLL3-F1
#
_entry.id   AF-A0A5N0TLL3-F1
#
_cell.length_a   1.000
_cell.length_b   1.000
_cell.length_c   1.000
_cell.angle_alpha   90.00
_cell.angle_beta   90.00
_cell.angle_gamma   90.00
#
_symmetry.space_group_name_H-M   'P 1'
#
loop_
_entity.id
_entity.type
_entity.pdbx_description
1 polymer ?
#
loop_
_entity_poly.entity_id
_entity_poly.type
_entity_poly.pdbx_seq_one_letter_code
_entity_poly.pdbx_strand_id
1 'polypeptide(L)'
;MTRATIRPWQESVVGGHGVPAGCVVRVPAASAEDYVAAVAAGLTDTGFQPGPVPAGTAAQVRLLRRGSLIGDTLLTGTGLAALRSRIGPLSLRASVVIEQRPEEDGSVRIITAMIGGDALAAEVAAAVDAATAGLSRTGVPVEGPGWMRAVDVPEDSLANPRTAQSRGMR
;
A
#
# COMPACT_ATOMS: atom_id res chain seq x y z
N MET A 1 -17.14 11.01 -19.41
CA MET A 1 -15.71 10.78 -19.09
C MET A 1 -15.41 9.32 -19.35
N THR A 2 -14.45 9.03 -20.20
CA THR A 2 -14.10 7.67 -20.61
C THR A 2 -13.51 6.95 -19.40
N ARG A 3 -14.16 5.84 -18.99
CA ARG A 3 -13.71 4.99 -17.88
C ARG A 3 -12.41 4.31 -18.29
N ALA A 4 -11.28 4.92 -17.92
CA ALA A 4 -9.98 4.41 -18.28
C ALA A 4 -9.64 3.19 -17.42
N THR A 5 -9.33 2.07 -18.07
CA THR A 5 -8.75 0.90 -17.42
C THR A 5 -7.41 1.29 -16.80
N ILE A 6 -7.18 0.87 -15.56
CA ILE A 6 -5.93 1.12 -14.84
C ILE A 6 -4.79 0.43 -15.58
N ARG A 7 -3.75 1.19 -15.96
CA ARG A 7 -2.53 0.61 -16.53
C ARG A 7 -1.70 -0.04 -15.42
N PRO A 8 -0.98 -1.14 -15.70
CA PRO A 8 -0.03 -1.72 -14.77
C PRO A 8 1.02 -0.69 -14.32
N TRP A 9 1.58 -0.86 -13.12
CA TRP A 9 2.55 0.09 -12.55
C TRP A 9 3.76 0.32 -13.46
N GLN A 10 4.28 -0.74 -14.06
CA GLN A 10 5.45 -0.67 -14.95
C GLN A 10 5.20 0.18 -16.21
N GLU A 11 3.94 0.34 -16.62
CA GLU A 11 3.53 1.16 -17.77
C GLU A 11 3.08 2.57 -17.37
N SER A 12 3.18 2.90 -16.08
CA SER A 12 2.78 4.19 -15.54
C SER A 12 3.95 5.17 -15.48
N VAL A 13 3.64 6.46 -15.25
CA VAL A 13 4.64 7.53 -15.07
C VAL A 13 5.52 7.36 -13.82
N VAL A 14 5.17 6.44 -12.91
CA VAL A 14 5.94 6.13 -11.71
C VAL A 14 6.65 4.78 -11.76
N GLY A 15 6.32 3.94 -12.74
CA GLY A 15 6.98 2.65 -12.96
C GLY A 15 8.46 2.83 -13.30
N GLY A 16 9.35 2.24 -12.49
CA GLY A 16 10.79 2.20 -12.79
C GLY A 16 11.64 3.37 -12.28
N HIS A 17 11.06 4.35 -11.58
CA HIS A 17 11.81 5.52 -11.08
C HIS A 17 12.18 5.47 -9.58
N GLY A 18 11.91 4.36 -8.88
CA GLY A 18 12.23 4.23 -7.45
C GLY A 18 11.49 5.23 -6.54
N VAL A 19 10.37 5.78 -7.02
CA VAL A 19 9.57 6.78 -6.29
C VAL A 19 8.52 6.06 -5.43
N PRO A 20 8.21 6.54 -4.21
CA PRO A 20 7.06 6.06 -3.44
C PRO A 20 5.79 6.04 -4.30
N ALA A 21 5.17 4.88 -4.41
CA ALA A 21 4.01 4.68 -5.27
C ALA A 21 2.70 4.94 -4.50
N GLY A 22 1.77 5.59 -5.18
CA GLY A 22 0.36 5.67 -4.80
C GLY A 22 -0.51 5.14 -5.94
N CYS A 23 -1.59 4.45 -5.62
CA CYS A 23 -2.59 4.00 -6.56
C CYS A 23 -3.98 4.39 -6.04
N VAL A 24 -4.76 5.02 -6.91
CA VAL A 24 -6.15 5.38 -6.63
C VAL A 24 -7.05 4.68 -7.63
N VAL A 25 -7.91 3.81 -7.13
CA VAL A 25 -8.89 3.07 -7.92
C VAL A 25 -10.30 3.27 -7.36
N ARG A 26 -11.29 2.91 -8.16
CA ARG A 26 -12.71 2.89 -7.83
C ARG A 26 -13.22 1.51 -8.19
N VAL A 27 -13.92 0.89 -7.25
CA VAL A 27 -14.55 -0.42 -7.41
C VAL A 27 -15.99 -0.35 -6.91
N PRO A 28 -16.90 -1.25 -7.35
CA PRO A 28 -18.22 -1.35 -6.76
C PRO A 28 -18.14 -1.62 -5.25
N ALA A 29 -19.04 -1.03 -4.45
CA ALA A 29 -19.03 -1.21 -2.99
C ALA A 29 -19.05 -2.67 -2.54
N ALA A 30 -19.77 -3.53 -3.28
CA ALA A 30 -19.83 -4.97 -3.01
C ALA A 30 -18.48 -5.70 -3.15
N SER A 31 -17.51 -5.12 -3.87
CA SER A 31 -16.19 -5.71 -4.11
C SER A 31 -15.06 -4.98 -3.37
N ALA A 32 -15.36 -3.92 -2.63
CA ALA A 32 -14.36 -3.06 -2.02
C ALA A 32 -13.54 -3.79 -0.96
N GLU A 33 -14.21 -4.51 -0.07
CA GLU A 33 -13.55 -5.25 1.01
C GLU A 33 -12.71 -6.43 0.46
N ASP A 34 -13.23 -7.15 -0.53
CA ASP A 34 -12.50 -8.23 -1.21
C ASP A 34 -11.23 -7.70 -1.90
N TYR A 35 -11.33 -6.55 -2.56
CA TYR A 35 -10.16 -5.90 -3.15
C TYR A 35 -9.11 -5.52 -2.11
N VAL A 36 -9.54 -4.85 -1.03
CA VAL A 36 -8.62 -4.46 0.05
C VAL A 36 -8.00 -5.68 0.72
N ALA A 37 -8.76 -6.76 0.93
CA ALA A 37 -8.26 -8.02 1.46
C ALA A 37 -7.23 -8.65 0.53
N ALA A 38 -7.47 -8.64 -0.79
CA ALA A 38 -6.51 -9.16 -1.78
C ALA A 38 -5.20 -8.36 -1.80
N VAL A 39 -5.27 -7.02 -1.77
CA VAL A 39 -4.08 -6.17 -1.67
C VAL A 39 -3.33 -6.45 -0.37
N ALA A 40 -4.03 -6.48 0.77
CA ALA A 40 -3.43 -6.73 2.06
C ALA A 40 -2.79 -8.13 2.16
N ALA A 41 -3.42 -9.15 1.57
CA ALA A 41 -2.86 -10.50 1.50
C ALA A 41 -1.56 -10.53 0.67
N GLY A 42 -1.58 -9.93 -0.53
CA GLY A 42 -0.36 -9.84 -1.36
C GLY A 42 0.78 -9.08 -0.67
N LEU A 43 0.47 -8.00 0.06
CA LEU A 43 1.46 -7.31 0.88
C LEU A 43 1.97 -8.18 2.04
N THR A 44 1.09 -8.94 2.68
CA THR A 44 1.46 -9.84 3.79
C THR A 44 2.38 -10.96 3.32
N ASP A 45 2.15 -11.51 2.12
CA ASP A 45 3.01 -12.51 1.48
C ASP A 45 4.43 -11.96 1.19
N THR A 46 4.56 -10.63 1.02
CA THR A 46 5.86 -9.94 0.89
C THR A 46 6.44 -9.50 2.24
N GLY A 47 5.90 -9.98 3.36
CA GLY A 47 6.45 -9.72 4.70
C GLY A 47 6.03 -8.40 5.34
N PHE A 48 5.03 -7.70 4.77
CA PHE A 48 4.33 -6.66 5.53
C PHE A 48 3.44 -7.30 6.59
N GLN A 49 3.17 -6.57 7.66
CA GLN A 49 2.31 -6.98 8.76
C GLN A 49 1.34 -5.84 9.10
N PRO A 50 0.11 -6.14 9.54
CA PRO A 50 -0.80 -5.12 10.02
C PRO A 50 -0.17 -4.29 11.15
N GLY A 51 -0.19 -2.97 10.98
CA GLY A 51 0.29 -2.00 11.95
C GLY A 51 -0.86 -1.34 12.70
N PRO A 52 -0.61 -0.76 13.89
CA PRO A 52 -1.61 -0.04 14.63
C PRO A 52 -2.02 1.23 13.88
N VAL A 53 -3.32 1.40 13.65
CA VAL A 53 -3.89 2.65 13.15
C VAL A 53 -4.19 3.55 14.37
N PRO A 54 -3.78 4.83 14.37
CA PRO A 54 -4.02 5.75 15.48
C PRO A 54 -5.52 5.86 15.84
N ALA A 55 -5.82 5.94 17.13
CA ALA A 55 -7.20 6.09 17.61
C ALA A 55 -7.86 7.36 17.04
N GLY A 56 -9.15 7.28 16.70
CA GLY A 56 -9.89 8.36 16.05
C GLY A 56 -9.69 8.46 14.53
N THR A 57 -8.94 7.52 13.94
CA THR A 57 -8.88 7.33 12.48
C THR A 57 -10.10 6.51 12.03
N ALA A 58 -10.66 6.84 10.86
CA ALA A 58 -11.83 6.13 10.33
C ALA A 58 -11.56 4.62 10.20
N ALA A 59 -12.57 3.79 10.48
CA ALA A 59 -12.48 2.32 10.42
C ALA A 59 -12.12 1.76 9.02
N GLN A 60 -12.14 2.61 8.01
CA GLN A 60 -11.92 2.30 6.60
C GLN A 60 -10.44 2.40 6.20
N VAL A 61 -9.52 2.38 7.17
CA VAL A 61 -8.07 2.56 6.95
C VAL A 61 -7.32 1.35 7.48
N ARG A 62 -6.39 0.83 6.67
CA ARG A 62 -5.42 -0.19 7.06
C ARG A 62 -4.02 0.36 6.91
N LEU A 63 -3.21 0.18 7.95
CA LEU A 63 -1.78 0.43 7.90
C LEU A 63 -1.06 -0.92 7.87
N LEU A 64 -0.17 -1.12 6.90
CA LEU A 64 0.70 -2.28 6.82
C LEU A 64 2.15 -1.80 6.92
N ARG A 65 2.97 -2.52 7.69
CA ARG A 65 4.37 -2.19 7.95
C ARG A 65 5.27 -3.38 7.69
N ARG A 66 6.43 -3.15 7.09
CA ARG A 66 7.53 -4.12 7.00
C ARG A 66 8.75 -3.56 7.71
N GLY A 67 9.44 -4.44 8.44
CA GLY A 67 10.57 -4.11 9.31
C GLY A 67 10.10 -3.51 10.64
N SER A 68 10.25 -4.24 11.74
CA SER A 68 9.98 -3.75 13.10
C SER A 68 11.24 -3.80 13.96
N LEU A 69 11.31 -2.90 14.95
CA LEU A 69 12.34 -2.84 16.01
C LEU A 69 12.48 -4.13 16.85
N ILE A 70 11.55 -5.09 16.71
CA ILE A 70 11.59 -6.34 17.50
C ILE A 70 12.74 -7.26 17.04
N GLY A 71 13.30 -7.03 15.85
CA GLY A 71 14.56 -7.65 15.43
C GLY A 71 15.79 -7.14 16.20
N ASP A 72 15.76 -5.91 16.73
CA ASP A 72 16.92 -5.31 17.43
C ASP A 72 17.04 -5.78 18.89
N THR A 73 15.94 -6.15 19.55
CA THR A 73 15.99 -6.64 20.95
C THR A 73 16.51 -8.07 21.07
N LEU A 74 16.41 -8.88 20.01
CA LEU A 74 17.08 -10.19 19.92
C LEU A 74 18.57 -10.06 19.53
N LEU A 75 19.00 -8.89 19.04
CA LEU A 75 20.40 -8.63 18.66
C LEU A 75 21.28 -8.14 19.81
N THR A 76 20.69 -7.69 20.92
CA THR A 76 21.45 -7.22 22.09
C THR A 76 21.89 -8.32 23.05
N GLY A 77 21.46 -9.56 22.85
CA GLY A 77 21.90 -10.71 23.64
C GLY A 77 22.45 -11.82 22.76
N THR A 78 23.78 -11.93 22.65
CA THR A 78 24.50 -13.14 22.19
C THR A 78 24.33 -13.56 20.70
N GLY A 79 24.60 -12.68 19.74
CA GLY A 79 24.53 -13.06 18.31
C GLY A 79 25.49 -12.35 17.35
N LEU A 80 26.54 -11.68 17.83
CA LEU A 80 27.33 -10.75 17.01
C LEU A 80 28.24 -11.41 15.95
N ALA A 81 28.35 -12.74 15.91
CA ALA A 81 29.21 -13.45 14.95
C ALA A 81 28.49 -13.95 13.69
N ALA A 82 27.14 -14.01 13.69
CA ALA A 82 26.37 -14.52 12.56
C ALA A 82 25.83 -13.42 11.62
N LEU A 83 25.95 -12.14 11.98
CA LEU A 83 25.21 -11.06 11.32
C LEU A 83 25.90 -10.39 10.13
N ARG A 84 27.19 -10.66 9.88
CA ARG A 84 27.92 -9.94 8.82
C ARG A 84 27.67 -10.47 7.40
N SER A 85 27.06 -11.64 7.23
CA SER A 85 26.82 -12.26 5.92
C SER A 85 25.35 -12.29 5.46
N ARG A 86 24.41 -11.76 6.26
CA ARG A 86 22.96 -11.78 5.98
C ARG A 86 22.27 -10.41 6.10
N ILE A 87 23.00 -9.32 5.81
CA ILE A 87 22.38 -8.01 5.55
C ILE A 87 21.76 -8.05 4.15
N GLY A 88 20.74 -8.90 4.01
CA GLY A 88 19.89 -9.02 2.84
C GLY A 88 18.57 -8.24 3.05
N PRO A 89 17.60 -8.36 2.14
CA PRO A 89 16.36 -7.54 2.01
C PRO A 89 15.38 -7.49 3.21
N LEU A 90 15.80 -7.94 4.39
CA LEU A 90 15.07 -7.92 5.66
C LEU A 90 15.29 -6.64 6.49
N SER A 91 16.24 -5.77 6.12
CA SER A 91 16.50 -4.49 6.81
C SER A 91 15.68 -3.30 6.26
N LEU A 92 14.88 -3.49 5.22
CA LEU A 92 14.11 -2.41 4.60
C LEU A 92 12.83 -2.16 5.40
N ARG A 93 12.69 -0.92 5.89
CA ARG A 93 11.50 -0.43 6.57
C ARG A 93 10.57 0.21 5.57
N ALA A 94 9.30 -0.18 5.56
CA ALA A 94 8.29 0.43 4.72
C ALA A 94 6.92 0.42 5.37
N SER A 95 6.10 1.39 5.00
CA SER A 95 4.75 1.59 5.52
C SER A 95 3.80 1.93 4.38
N VAL A 96 2.71 1.19 4.30
CA VAL A 96 1.68 1.32 3.27
C VAL A 96 0.34 1.55 3.94
N VAL A 97 -0.39 2.55 3.47
CA VAL A 97 -1.77 2.82 3.90
C VAL A 97 -2.71 2.41 2.78
N ILE A 98 -3.79 1.71 3.14
CA ILE A 98 -4.94 1.44 2.29
C ILE A 98 -6.15 2.13 2.93
N GLU A 99 -6.70 3.14 2.26
CA GLU A 99 -7.90 3.87 2.69
C GLU A 99 -9.06 3.58 1.74
N GLN A 100 -10.23 3.28 2.29
CA GLN A 100 -11.49 3.17 1.56
C GLN A 100 -12.33 4.43 1.78
N ARG A 101 -12.93 4.95 0.70
CA ARG A 101 -13.84 6.10 0.74
C ARG A 101 -15.09 5.82 -0.09
N PRO A 102 -16.25 5.62 0.55
CA PRO A 102 -17.52 5.55 -0.14
C PRO A 102 -17.77 6.83 -0.94
N GLU A 103 -18.34 6.67 -2.13
CA GLU A 103 -18.75 7.79 -2.99
C GLU A 103 -20.26 7.75 -3.23
N GLU A 104 -20.83 8.89 -3.61
CA GLU A 104 -22.28 9.07 -3.77
C GLU A 104 -22.89 8.17 -4.84
N ASP A 105 -22.11 7.74 -5.83
CA ASP A 105 -22.56 6.87 -6.92
C ASP A 105 -22.54 5.38 -6.57
N GLY A 106 -22.30 5.02 -5.31
CA GLY A 106 -22.27 3.64 -4.82
C GLY A 106 -20.97 2.90 -5.14
N SER A 107 -19.97 3.57 -5.72
CA SER A 107 -18.61 3.05 -5.78
C SER A 107 -17.83 3.38 -4.50
N VAL A 108 -16.72 2.68 -4.30
CA VAL A 108 -15.76 2.96 -3.23
C VAL A 108 -14.44 3.30 -3.89
N ARG A 109 -13.93 4.49 -3.59
CA ARG A 109 -12.57 4.90 -3.93
C ARG A 109 -11.60 4.24 -2.95
N ILE A 110 -10.66 3.48 -3.47
CA ILE A 110 -9.62 2.81 -2.70
C ILE A 110 -8.30 3.47 -3.04
N ILE A 111 -7.64 3.98 -2.00
CA ILE A 111 -6.39 4.71 -2.09
C ILE A 111 -5.33 3.89 -1.38
N THR A 112 -4.37 3.36 -2.13
CA THR A 112 -3.22 2.62 -1.60
C THR A 112 -1.95 3.43 -1.81
N ALA A 113 -1.20 3.75 -0.77
CA ALA A 113 0.01 4.53 -0.94
C ALA A 113 1.10 4.17 0.06
N MET A 114 2.34 4.26 -0.41
CA MET A 114 3.52 4.17 0.43
C MET A 114 3.74 5.50 1.16
N ILE A 115 3.71 5.45 2.49
CA ILE A 115 3.97 6.61 3.34
C ILE A 115 5.40 6.58 3.93
N GLY A 116 6.14 5.49 3.71
CA GLY A 116 7.56 5.33 4.00
C GLY A 116 8.17 4.10 3.32
N GLY A 117 9.48 4.12 3.05
CA GLY A 117 10.24 2.97 2.54
C GLY A 117 10.09 2.69 1.05
N ASP A 118 10.57 3.58 0.19
CA ASP A 118 10.48 3.54 -1.28
C ASP A 118 11.15 2.33 -1.96
N ALA A 119 12.15 1.73 -1.34
CA ALA A 119 12.87 0.58 -1.87
C ALA A 119 11.96 -0.64 -2.19
N LEU A 120 10.76 -0.70 -1.61
CA LEU A 120 9.79 -1.79 -1.82
C LEU A 120 8.65 -1.41 -2.78
N ALA A 121 8.76 -0.31 -3.53
CA ALA A 121 7.68 0.18 -4.40
C ALA A 121 7.22 -0.85 -5.45
N ALA A 122 8.15 -1.61 -6.03
CA ALA A 122 7.81 -2.65 -7.00
C ALA A 122 7.01 -3.81 -6.38
N GLU A 123 7.28 -4.17 -5.12
CA GLU A 123 6.58 -5.23 -4.41
C GLU A 123 5.15 -4.79 -4.03
N VAL A 124 5.01 -3.56 -3.55
CA VAL A 124 3.70 -2.94 -3.27
C VAL A 124 2.89 -2.81 -4.55
N ALA A 125 3.53 -2.38 -5.65
CA ALA A 125 2.90 -2.28 -6.95
C ALA A 125 2.40 -3.63 -7.47
N ALA A 126 3.21 -4.68 -7.37
CA ALA A 126 2.83 -6.02 -7.77
C ALA A 126 1.60 -6.54 -7.01
N ALA A 127 1.51 -6.28 -5.69
CA ALA A 127 0.34 -6.68 -4.89
C ALA A 127 -0.96 -5.98 -5.36
N VAL A 128 -0.88 -4.67 -5.64
CA VAL A 128 -2.03 -3.87 -6.11
C VAL A 128 -2.43 -4.26 -7.54
N ASP A 129 -1.46 -4.42 -8.45
CA ASP A 129 -1.72 -4.85 -9.83
C ASP A 129 -2.33 -6.26 -9.87
N ALA A 130 -1.84 -7.18 -9.02
CA ALA A 130 -2.41 -8.53 -8.91
C ALA A 130 -3.87 -8.52 -8.41
N ALA A 131 -4.19 -7.69 -7.41
CA ALA A 131 -5.57 -7.52 -6.93
C ALA A 131 -6.48 -6.91 -8.02
N THR A 132 -5.97 -5.92 -8.74
CA THR A 132 -6.67 -5.26 -9.86
C THR A 132 -6.96 -6.24 -10.99
N ALA A 133 -5.96 -7.03 -11.40
CA ALA A 133 -6.11 -8.07 -12.40
C ALA A 133 -7.03 -9.20 -11.91
N GLY A 134 -7.01 -9.52 -10.62
CA GLY A 134 -7.90 -10.48 -9.97
C GLY A 134 -9.37 -10.11 -10.15
N LEU A 135 -9.76 -8.89 -9.75
CA LEU A 135 -11.13 -8.40 -9.96
C LEU A 135 -11.50 -8.24 -11.43
N SER A 136 -10.58 -7.74 -12.26
CA SER A 136 -10.86 -7.56 -13.69
C SER A 136 -11.18 -8.90 -14.38
N ARG A 137 -10.50 -9.99 -13.98
CA ARG A 137 -10.78 -11.35 -14.48
C ARG A 137 -12.15 -11.89 -14.08
N THR A 138 -12.72 -11.43 -12.97
CA THR A 138 -14.08 -11.80 -12.55
C THR A 138 -15.16 -10.91 -13.18
N GLY A 139 -14.78 -10.00 -14.08
CA GLY A 139 -15.69 -9.06 -14.75
C GLY A 139 -16.08 -7.86 -13.89
N VAL A 140 -15.46 -7.68 -12.71
CA VAL A 140 -15.69 -6.52 -11.86
C VAL A 140 -14.89 -5.34 -12.41
N PRO A 141 -15.53 -4.20 -12.72
CA PRO A 141 -14.81 -3.04 -13.22
C PRO A 141 -13.94 -2.42 -12.13
N VAL A 142 -12.66 -2.18 -12.46
CA VAL A 142 -11.74 -1.38 -11.65
C VAL A 142 -11.33 -0.17 -12.49
N GLU A 143 -11.67 1.02 -11.99
CA GLU A 143 -11.52 2.29 -12.72
C GLU A 143 -10.76 3.30 -11.87
N GLY A 144 -10.40 4.46 -12.43
CA GLY A 144 -9.80 5.57 -11.67
C GLY A 144 -8.53 6.11 -12.30
N PRO A 145 -7.86 7.06 -11.62
CA PRO A 145 -6.63 7.66 -12.14
C PRO A 145 -5.42 6.72 -12.07
N GLY A 146 -5.46 5.67 -11.24
CA GLY A 146 -4.43 4.64 -11.17
C GLY A 146 -3.16 5.11 -10.48
N TRP A 147 -2.02 4.70 -11.04
CA TRP A 147 -0.70 4.93 -10.46
C TRP A 147 -0.23 6.39 -10.56
N MET A 148 0.27 6.89 -9.44
CA MET A 148 0.82 8.24 -9.28
C MET A 148 1.93 8.22 -8.21
N ARG A 149 2.63 9.35 -8.01
CA ARG A 149 3.57 9.45 -6.88
C ARG A 149 2.76 9.51 -5.59
N ALA A 150 3.25 8.90 -4.52
CA ALA A 150 2.52 8.90 -3.25
C ALA A 150 2.19 10.32 -2.76
N VAL A 151 3.06 11.31 -3.05
CA VAL A 151 2.83 12.72 -2.70
C VAL A 151 1.70 13.39 -3.49
N ASP A 152 1.30 12.82 -4.64
CA ASP A 152 0.22 13.34 -5.49
C ASP A 152 -1.14 12.71 -5.16
N VAL A 153 -1.19 11.73 -4.24
CA VAL A 153 -2.43 11.21 -3.67
C VAL A 153 -3.23 12.35 -3.03
N PRO A 154 -4.58 12.39 -3.13
CA PRO A 154 -5.38 13.49 -2.60
C PRO A 154 -4.97 13.92 -1.19
N GLU A 155 -4.74 15.22 -0.98
CA GLU A 155 -4.13 15.73 0.27
C GLU A 155 -4.98 15.46 1.52
N ASP A 156 -6.29 15.37 1.34
CA ASP A 156 -7.24 15.04 2.40
C ASP A 156 -7.27 13.54 2.74
N SER A 157 -6.61 12.69 1.93
CA SER A 157 -6.45 11.25 2.17
C SER A 157 -5.46 10.96 3.30
N LEU A 158 -5.79 9.97 4.12
CA LEU A 158 -4.89 9.42 5.13
C LEU A 158 -3.76 8.60 4.50
N ALA A 159 -3.88 8.23 3.23
CA ALA A 159 -2.81 7.62 2.45
C ALA A 159 -1.84 8.67 1.87
N ASN A 160 -2.16 9.96 1.88
CA ASN A 160 -1.18 10.98 1.52
C ASN A 160 -0.05 10.99 2.57
N PRO A 161 1.25 10.91 2.19
CA PRO A 161 2.36 10.82 3.12
C PRO A 161 2.40 11.92 4.19
N ARG A 162 2.09 13.17 3.82
CA ARG A 162 2.09 14.30 4.76
C ARG A 162 0.97 14.17 5.78
N THR A 163 -0.22 13.82 5.31
CA THR A 163 -1.41 13.63 6.15
C THR A 163 -1.27 12.39 7.03
N ALA A 164 -0.68 11.31 6.52
CA ALA A 164 -0.40 10.12 7.30
C ALA A 164 0.57 10.44 8.46
N GLN A 165 1.65 11.16 8.16
CA GLN A 165 2.64 11.57 9.14
C GLN A 165 2.06 12.49 10.22
N SER A 166 1.21 13.46 9.86
CA SER A 166 0.56 14.36 10.82
C SER A 166 -0.39 13.62 11.77
N ARG A 167 -0.91 12.47 11.34
CA ARG A 167 -1.73 11.56 12.16
C ARG A 167 -0.92 10.53 12.94
N GLY A 168 0.41 10.53 12.82
CA GLY A 168 1.29 9.59 13.54
C GLY A 168 1.48 8.24 12.84
N MET A 169 1.02 8.08 11.60
CA MET A 169 1.36 6.93 10.77
C MET A 169 2.76 7.14 10.18
N ARG A 170 3.61 6.13 10.33
CA ARG A 170 5.03 6.10 9.93
C ARG A 170 5.41 4.69 9.54
#